data_AF-A0A9P7AUV0-F1
#
_entry.id   AF-A0A9P7AUV0-F1
#
_cell.length_a   1.000
_cell.length_b   1.000
_cell.length_c   1.000
_cell.angle_alpha   90.00
_cell.angle_beta   90.00
_cell.angle_gamma   90.00
#
_symmetry.space_group_name_H-M   'P 1'
#
loop_
_entity.id
_entity.type
_entity.pdbx_description
1 polymer ?
#
loop_
_entity_poly.entity_id
_entity_poly.type
_entity_poly.pdbx_seq_one_letter_code
_entity_poly.pdbx_strand_id
1 'polypeptide(L)'
;MLRQSLVNRTVPHITVSSPGGSVTPQKSTTSSPVPSASATSVATASGACAAPSGNINPSNSGISVSSSTTSPSTTSIRKARPIPASDVNRYERKRTIPQTRDRVFIEPGNKVFEDKPPSGRWKPLVHPEGALYYYDSSRRIYTDADLSKPSTLLAIEAFADQLYNDAQANPNVDITSKTELVVEDIDENTCGYYFVEQDTRCIFWLERFDAETLFENIRRVKNMGHIKYAIEAQYWIHCELFPHENRVTLVVLEELKQMIMHAAAVTITSVTCVAPFEKEELEKMLDLVMNIQGTLDGQFTHTRCVVARFMSEFIKAKFFNFCGQPGARLDSDQTIYFKGHDHQSLLFIITSFLLFGSPRTHQEDLKVIWVDRIINRVLWNQFIDKLNDEWTGLALSATVILNANIAFLAIPSVPDTAGLLSYISVVCSIAVVLLVLLLVRQNQKRDCERAVALLTYVEQSFFGTEVLAILYSLPYGLLVWALINFAAGFGDLVFKIESQWTRGAVGFAGALVVCFVVLVLQIGRHQINPKDEGSVV
;
A
#
# COMPACT_ATOMS: atom_id res chain seq x y z
N MET A 1 21.96 21.96 12.83
CA MET A 1 23.30 21.50 12.38
C MET A 1 23.17 20.07 11.86
N LEU A 2 22.99 19.93 10.55
CA LEU A 2 22.95 18.64 9.85
C LEU A 2 24.35 18.18 9.50
N ARG A 3 24.70 16.92 9.75
CA ARG A 3 25.86 16.25 9.15
C ARG A 3 25.36 15.11 8.28
N GLN A 4 25.38 15.34 6.97
CA GLN A 4 25.23 14.32 5.94
C GLN A 4 26.51 13.49 5.86
N SER A 5 26.38 12.16 5.83
CA SER A 5 27.46 11.25 5.47
C SER A 5 27.12 10.63 4.11
N LEU A 6 27.90 11.02 3.10
CA LEU A 6 27.95 10.42 1.77
C LEU A 6 28.68 9.08 1.86
N VAL A 7 28.06 8.01 1.34
CA VAL A 7 28.73 6.73 1.09
C VAL A 7 28.60 6.41 -0.39
N ASN A 8 29.74 6.44 -1.08
CA ASN A 8 29.92 5.98 -2.46
C ASN A 8 29.59 4.49 -2.57
N ARG A 9 28.71 4.12 -3.51
CA ARG A 9 28.55 2.72 -3.96
C ARG A 9 29.12 2.59 -5.37
N THR A 10 30.22 1.87 -5.48
CA THR A 10 30.76 1.31 -6.71
C THR A 10 29.97 0.06 -7.10
N VAL A 11 29.57 -0.01 -8.37
CA VAL A 11 28.82 -1.12 -8.98
C VAL A 11 29.82 -2.11 -9.60
N PRO A 12 29.76 -3.42 -9.33
CA PRO A 12 30.50 -4.40 -10.12
C PRO A 12 29.67 -4.90 -11.32
N HIS A 13 30.30 -4.82 -12.50
CA HIS A 13 29.87 -5.46 -13.75
C HIS A 13 29.84 -6.99 -13.62
N ILE A 14 28.74 -7.62 -14.06
CA ILE A 14 28.67 -9.07 -14.29
C ILE A 14 28.73 -9.32 -15.79
N THR A 15 29.78 -10.00 -16.23
CA THR A 15 29.99 -10.45 -17.60
C THR A 15 29.42 -11.86 -17.75
N VAL A 16 28.42 -12.06 -18.62
CA VAL A 16 27.87 -13.38 -18.94
C VAL A 16 28.55 -13.89 -20.21
N SER A 17 29.30 -14.98 -20.10
CA SER A 17 29.87 -15.72 -21.22
C SER A 17 29.02 -16.95 -21.53
N SER A 18 28.49 -17.02 -22.76
CA SER A 18 27.91 -18.23 -23.35
C SER A 18 29.00 -19.23 -23.75
N PRO A 19 28.62 -20.52 -23.85
CA PRO A 19 29.13 -21.33 -24.95
C PRO A 19 27.98 -21.96 -25.75
N GLY A 20 28.02 -21.76 -27.07
CA GLY A 20 27.30 -22.59 -28.04
C GLY A 20 28.16 -23.76 -28.52
N GLY A 21 27.53 -24.77 -29.09
CA GLY A 21 28.21 -25.76 -29.93
C GLY A 21 27.73 -27.20 -29.78
N SER A 22 26.90 -27.63 -30.72
CA SER A 22 26.24 -28.94 -30.93
C SER A 22 27.17 -30.13 -31.27
N VAL A 23 26.78 -31.37 -30.88
CA VAL A 23 26.87 -32.61 -31.71
C VAL A 23 25.82 -33.64 -31.23
N THR A 24 25.02 -34.19 -32.15
CA THR A 24 24.06 -35.33 -32.04
C THR A 24 24.68 -36.64 -32.57
N PRO A 25 23.96 -37.78 -32.69
CA PRO A 25 23.38 -38.68 -31.68
C PRO A 25 23.84 -40.16 -31.87
N GLN A 26 23.67 -41.06 -30.89
CA GLN A 26 23.71 -42.51 -31.18
C GLN A 26 22.82 -43.38 -30.28
N LYS A 27 22.42 -44.50 -30.88
CA LYS A 27 21.29 -45.41 -30.66
C LYS A 27 21.59 -46.52 -29.64
N SER A 28 20.53 -47.31 -29.36
CA SER A 28 20.52 -48.71 -28.87
C SER A 28 20.58 -48.86 -27.33
N THR A 29 19.89 -49.76 -26.60
CA THR A 29 18.70 -50.65 -26.68
C THR A 29 18.76 -51.52 -25.41
N THR A 30 17.62 -52.01 -24.87
CA THR A 30 17.47 -53.23 -24.01
C THR A 30 18.14 -53.22 -22.62
N SER A 31 17.63 -53.79 -21.52
CA SER A 31 16.48 -54.64 -21.19
C SER A 31 16.44 -54.80 -19.65
N SER A 32 15.24 -54.93 -19.06
CA SER A 32 14.96 -55.48 -17.71
C SER A 32 15.56 -56.91 -17.52
N PRO A 33 15.56 -57.60 -16.33
CA PRO A 33 14.62 -57.50 -15.20
C PRO A 33 15.16 -57.78 -13.76
N VAL A 34 14.22 -57.73 -12.81
CA VAL A 34 14.18 -58.11 -11.38
C VAL A 34 14.37 -59.64 -11.18
N PRO A 35 14.93 -60.14 -10.04
CA PRO A 35 14.13 -60.74 -8.93
C PRO A 35 14.71 -60.46 -7.50
N SER A 36 13.96 -60.06 -6.47
CA SER A 36 13.12 -60.83 -5.49
C SER A 36 13.77 -62.02 -4.76
N ALA A 37 13.98 -61.89 -3.43
CA ALA A 37 13.88 -62.89 -2.33
C ALA A 37 14.37 -62.22 -1.01
N SER A 38 13.60 -62.05 0.08
CA SER A 38 13.02 -63.02 1.04
C SER A 38 14.01 -63.61 2.07
N ALA A 39 13.57 -63.62 3.34
CA ALA A 39 13.92 -64.47 4.51
C ALA A 39 14.73 -63.80 5.67
N THR A 40 14.10 -63.54 6.83
CA THR A 40 14.10 -64.34 8.12
C THR A 40 15.41 -64.16 8.91
N SER A 41 15.53 -63.92 10.22
CA SER A 41 14.89 -64.48 11.43
C SER A 41 15.32 -63.65 12.69
N VAL A 42 14.44 -63.37 13.66
CA VAL A 42 14.21 -64.04 14.99
C VAL A 42 15.21 -63.73 16.12
N ALA A 43 14.66 -63.22 17.24
CA ALA A 43 14.88 -63.60 18.67
C ALA A 43 15.05 -62.37 19.60
N THR A 44 14.02 -61.89 20.32
CA THR A 44 13.59 -62.25 21.71
C THR A 44 14.65 -62.19 22.81
N ALA A 45 14.44 -61.32 23.81
CA ALA A 45 14.42 -61.69 25.23
C ALA A 45 13.66 -60.63 26.06
N SER A 46 12.81 -61.13 26.94
CA SER A 46 11.87 -60.42 27.82
C SER A 46 12.32 -60.60 29.27
N GLY A 47 11.86 -59.75 30.20
CA GLY A 47 12.03 -59.99 31.65
C GLY A 47 11.78 -58.75 32.51
N ALA A 48 10.73 -58.82 33.34
CA ALA A 48 10.15 -57.72 34.10
C ALA A 48 10.31 -57.87 35.63
N CYS A 49 10.20 -56.73 36.33
CA CYS A 49 9.66 -56.47 37.68
C CYS A 49 10.22 -57.17 38.95
N ALA A 50 10.57 -56.37 39.98
CA ALA A 50 9.73 -56.09 41.17
C ALA A 50 10.55 -55.53 42.37
N ALA A 51 9.88 -54.69 43.18
CA ALA A 51 10.39 -54.00 44.39
C ALA A 51 10.28 -54.84 45.68
N PRO A 52 10.73 -54.29 46.84
CA PRO A 52 9.80 -54.22 47.98
C PRO A 52 9.90 -52.93 48.84
N SER A 53 8.81 -52.72 49.58
CA SER A 53 8.46 -51.58 50.46
C SER A 53 9.01 -51.68 51.89
N GLY A 54 9.02 -50.55 52.62
CA GLY A 54 9.16 -50.53 54.08
C GLY A 54 8.83 -49.15 54.70
N ASN A 55 7.73 -49.08 55.46
CA ASN A 55 7.32 -47.96 56.31
C ASN A 55 7.93 -48.12 57.72
N ILE A 56 8.15 -47.01 58.46
CA ILE A 56 7.92 -46.79 59.92
C ILE A 56 8.47 -45.39 60.32
N ASN A 57 7.69 -44.64 61.11
CA ASN A 57 8.02 -43.42 61.89
C ASN A 57 7.75 -43.76 63.40
N PRO A 58 8.04 -42.94 64.45
CA PRO A 58 8.63 -41.59 64.55
C PRO A 58 9.65 -41.37 65.71
N SER A 59 10.36 -40.23 65.78
CA SER A 59 10.68 -39.51 67.04
C SER A 59 11.49 -38.22 66.85
N ASN A 60 11.08 -37.18 67.57
CA ASN A 60 11.65 -35.83 67.69
C ASN A 60 13.17 -35.76 67.96
N SER A 61 13.86 -34.86 67.25
CA SER A 61 14.92 -34.01 67.83
C SER A 61 15.08 -32.76 66.97
N GLY A 62 14.95 -31.60 67.59
CA GLY A 62 14.94 -30.31 66.92
C GLY A 62 16.33 -29.83 66.53
N ILE A 63 16.45 -29.30 65.31
CA ILE A 63 17.50 -28.36 64.93
C ILE A 63 16.87 -27.32 64.00
N SER A 64 16.92 -26.07 64.45
CA SER A 64 16.55 -24.85 63.73
C SER A 64 17.39 -24.67 62.47
N VAL A 65 16.74 -24.62 61.31
CA VAL A 65 17.35 -24.10 60.07
C VAL A 65 16.36 -23.15 59.40
N SER A 66 16.88 -21.97 59.11
CA SER A 66 16.23 -20.76 58.62
C SER A 66 15.28 -21.00 57.45
N SER A 67 14.05 -20.53 57.59
CA SER A 67 13.09 -20.41 56.51
C SER A 67 13.52 -19.32 55.53
N SER A 68 14.24 -19.68 54.47
CA SER A 68 14.25 -18.91 53.24
C SER A 68 12.95 -19.22 52.51
N THR A 69 11.95 -18.35 52.71
CA THR A 69 10.72 -18.34 51.90
C THR A 69 11.11 -17.99 50.47
N THR A 70 11.38 -19.01 49.65
CA THR A 70 11.45 -18.85 48.21
C THR A 70 10.03 -18.63 47.73
N SER A 71 9.67 -17.37 47.51
CA SER A 71 8.45 -16.99 46.81
C SER A 71 8.36 -17.79 45.50
N PRO A 72 7.21 -18.37 45.14
CA PRO A 72 7.06 -18.98 43.83
C PRO A 72 7.28 -17.89 42.80
N SER A 73 8.18 -18.13 41.85
CA SER A 73 8.32 -17.31 40.65
C SER A 73 6.96 -17.29 39.97
N THR A 74 6.23 -16.18 40.11
CA THR A 74 5.11 -15.84 39.26
C THR A 74 5.65 -15.81 37.83
N THR A 75 5.45 -16.90 37.10
CA THR A 75 5.53 -16.91 35.64
C THR A 75 4.62 -15.78 35.19
N SER A 76 5.21 -14.69 34.71
CA SER A 76 4.45 -13.57 34.13
C SER A 76 3.56 -14.16 33.02
N ILE A 77 2.26 -14.30 33.29
CA ILE A 77 1.29 -14.77 32.30
C ILE A 77 1.18 -13.63 31.30
N ARG A 78 1.73 -13.84 30.10
CA ARG A 78 1.60 -12.86 29.02
C ARG A 78 0.12 -12.57 28.78
N LYS A 79 -0.21 -11.30 28.64
CA LYS A 79 -1.58 -10.85 28.42
C LYS A 79 -2.01 -11.14 26.98
N ALA A 80 -3.23 -11.66 26.84
CA ALA A 80 -3.85 -11.82 25.54
C ALA A 80 -4.30 -10.48 24.96
N ARG A 81 -3.99 -10.24 23.69
CA ARG A 81 -4.43 -9.07 22.95
C ARG A 81 -5.11 -9.51 21.65
N PRO A 82 -6.39 -9.19 21.43
CA PRO A 82 -7.02 -9.44 20.14
C PRO A 82 -6.37 -8.52 19.08
N ILE A 83 -5.94 -9.10 17.96
CA ILE A 83 -5.34 -8.37 16.84
C ILE A 83 -5.99 -8.79 15.51
N PRO A 84 -6.09 -7.91 14.51
CA PRO A 84 -6.43 -8.30 13.16
C PRO A 84 -5.28 -9.05 12.46
N ALA A 85 -5.59 -9.71 11.34
CA ALA A 85 -4.56 -10.41 10.56
C ALA A 85 -3.51 -9.43 9.99
N SER A 86 -3.91 -8.20 9.65
CA SER A 86 -3.02 -7.13 9.19
C SER A 86 -1.97 -6.69 10.22
N ASP A 87 -2.21 -6.95 11.51
CA ASP A 87 -1.30 -6.57 12.60
C ASP A 87 -0.24 -7.64 12.88
N VAL A 88 -0.26 -8.78 12.17
CA VAL A 88 0.81 -9.78 12.26
C VAL A 88 2.09 -9.16 11.74
N ASN A 89 3.08 -8.98 12.62
CA ASN A 89 4.29 -8.25 12.32
C ASN A 89 5.31 -9.13 11.58
N ARG A 90 4.98 -9.51 10.34
CA ARG A 90 5.89 -10.27 9.48
C ARG A 90 6.97 -9.38 8.86
N TYR A 91 6.56 -8.27 8.25
CA TYR A 91 7.44 -7.42 7.42
C TYR A 91 8.32 -6.47 8.23
N GLU A 92 7.85 -5.97 9.37
CA GLU A 92 8.64 -5.03 10.19
C GLU A 92 9.53 -5.75 11.20
N ARG A 93 9.50 -7.09 11.21
CA ARG A 93 10.29 -7.89 12.15
C ARG A 93 11.77 -7.80 11.83
N LYS A 94 12.51 -7.07 12.66
CA LYS A 94 13.96 -6.82 12.51
C LYS A 94 14.81 -8.01 12.96
N ARG A 95 14.55 -9.22 12.43
CA ARG A 95 15.41 -10.40 12.68
C ARG A 95 16.72 -10.25 11.93
N THR A 96 17.84 -10.49 12.61
CA THR A 96 19.17 -10.49 12.02
C THR A 96 19.76 -11.89 12.08
N ILE A 97 20.36 -12.34 10.97
CA ILE A 97 21.11 -13.59 10.95
C ILE A 97 22.55 -13.26 11.36
N PRO A 98 23.09 -13.90 12.42
CA PRO A 98 24.46 -13.65 12.83
C PRO A 98 25.44 -14.08 11.74
N GLN A 99 26.48 -13.27 11.49
CA GLN A 99 27.55 -13.66 10.58
C GLN A 99 28.46 -14.69 11.26
N THR A 100 28.45 -15.93 10.75
CA THR A 100 29.37 -16.98 11.16
C THR A 100 30.62 -16.96 10.26
N ARG A 101 31.81 -16.99 10.86
CA ARG A 101 33.08 -17.10 10.10
C ARG A 101 33.48 -18.54 9.82
N ASP A 102 32.79 -19.48 10.44
CA ASP A 102 33.10 -20.90 10.33
C ASP A 102 32.72 -21.45 8.96
N ARG A 103 33.58 -22.32 8.43
CA ARG A 103 33.28 -23.04 7.19
C ARG A 103 32.30 -24.16 7.49
N VAL A 104 31.21 -24.21 6.72
CA VAL A 104 30.26 -25.31 6.75
C VAL A 104 30.67 -26.35 5.70
N PHE A 105 30.74 -27.61 6.09
CA PHE A 105 31.03 -28.74 5.21
C PHE A 105 29.77 -29.59 5.03
N ILE A 106 29.49 -30.04 3.81
CA ILE A 106 28.40 -30.97 3.50
C ILE A 106 29.01 -32.35 3.40
N GLU A 107 28.60 -33.25 4.29
CA GLU A 107 29.10 -34.63 4.31
C GLU A 107 28.70 -35.39 3.03
N PRO A 108 29.58 -36.22 2.45
CA PRO A 108 29.26 -37.04 1.30
C PRO A 108 28.01 -37.90 1.53
N GLY A 109 27.06 -37.82 0.62
CA GLY A 109 25.81 -38.59 0.68
C GLY A 109 24.72 -37.97 1.55
N ASN A 110 24.93 -36.81 2.19
CA ASN A 110 23.85 -36.10 2.87
C ASN A 110 22.81 -35.60 1.85
N LYS A 111 21.54 -35.95 2.08
CA LYS A 111 20.40 -35.58 1.22
C LYS A 111 19.32 -34.80 1.97
N VAL A 112 19.48 -34.65 3.29
CA VAL A 112 18.50 -33.99 4.16
C VAL A 112 19.10 -32.67 4.63
N PHE A 113 18.41 -31.59 4.32
CA PHE A 113 18.78 -30.21 4.66
C PHE A 113 17.65 -29.50 5.43
N GLU A 114 16.75 -30.29 6.00
CA GLU A 114 15.65 -29.77 6.81
C GLU A 114 16.16 -29.45 8.21
N ASP A 115 15.82 -28.25 8.70
CA ASP A 115 16.05 -27.89 10.08
C ASP A 115 15.24 -28.80 10.99
N LYS A 116 15.84 -29.23 12.11
CA LYS A 116 15.10 -29.98 13.11
C LYS A 116 13.96 -29.12 13.65
N PRO A 117 12.73 -29.63 13.68
CA PRO A 117 11.61 -28.86 14.20
C PRO A 117 11.86 -28.53 15.68
N PRO A 118 11.36 -27.37 16.16
CA PRO A 118 11.58 -26.94 17.55
C PRO A 118 10.96 -27.90 18.57
N SER A 119 9.95 -28.67 18.16
CA SER A 119 9.41 -29.80 18.90
C SER A 119 8.77 -30.81 17.94
N GLY A 120 8.36 -31.99 18.43
CA GLY A 120 7.64 -32.97 17.62
C GLY A 120 6.25 -32.52 17.12
N ARG A 121 5.68 -31.43 17.67
CA ARG A 121 4.34 -30.93 17.31
C ARG A 121 4.35 -29.87 16.22
N TRP A 122 5.39 -29.04 16.17
CA TRP A 122 5.44 -27.86 15.32
C TRP A 122 6.19 -28.16 14.02
N LYS A 123 5.52 -27.95 12.89
CA LYS A 123 6.13 -28.07 11.57
C LYS A 123 6.64 -26.70 11.09
N PRO A 124 7.94 -26.54 10.78
CA PRO A 124 8.43 -25.35 10.10
C PRO A 124 7.93 -25.34 8.65
N LEU A 125 7.43 -24.19 8.20
CA LEU A 125 6.94 -23.97 6.85
C LEU A 125 7.53 -22.68 6.29
N VAL A 126 7.77 -22.68 4.97
CA VAL A 126 8.34 -21.54 4.26
C VAL A 126 7.22 -20.87 3.46
N HIS A 127 6.98 -19.60 3.76
CA HIS A 127 6.08 -18.76 3.00
C HIS A 127 6.64 -18.52 1.59
N PRO A 128 5.82 -18.38 0.54
CA PRO A 128 6.24 -17.99 -0.81
C PRO A 128 7.22 -16.81 -0.92
N GLU A 129 7.21 -15.89 0.04
CA GLU A 129 8.12 -14.74 0.11
C GLU A 129 9.41 -15.01 0.91
N GLY A 130 9.58 -16.23 1.41
CA GLY A 130 10.77 -16.69 2.15
C GLY A 130 10.66 -16.62 3.68
N ALA A 131 9.56 -16.12 4.24
CA ALA A 131 9.38 -16.05 5.69
C ALA A 131 9.18 -17.45 6.30
N LEU A 132 9.87 -17.72 7.42
CA LEU A 132 9.67 -18.92 8.23
C LEU A 132 8.50 -18.71 9.20
N TYR A 133 7.55 -19.64 9.17
CA TYR A 133 6.44 -19.72 10.11
C TYR A 133 6.25 -21.16 10.58
N TYR A 134 5.52 -21.35 11.66
CA TYR A 134 5.29 -22.66 12.26
C TYR A 134 3.81 -23.00 12.28
N TYR A 135 3.52 -24.28 12.06
CA TYR A 135 2.17 -24.83 12.06
C TYR A 135 2.07 -26.05 12.97
N ASP A 136 1.12 -26.03 13.91
CA ASP A 136 0.71 -27.18 14.70
C ASP A 136 -0.54 -27.79 14.05
N SER A 137 -0.38 -28.94 13.38
CA SER A 137 -1.48 -29.61 12.67
C SER A 137 -2.52 -30.21 13.59
N SER A 138 -2.18 -30.49 14.85
CA SER A 138 -3.08 -31.13 15.81
C SER A 138 -4.12 -30.16 16.36
N ARG A 139 -3.69 -28.92 16.66
CA ARG A 139 -4.54 -27.83 17.17
C ARG A 139 -4.83 -26.76 16.13
N ARG A 140 -4.33 -26.91 14.90
CA ARG A 140 -4.48 -25.98 13.78
C ARG A 140 -4.04 -24.54 14.14
N ILE A 141 -2.84 -24.44 14.69
CA ILE A 141 -2.28 -23.18 15.17
C ILE A 141 -1.18 -22.72 14.23
N TYR A 142 -1.22 -21.44 13.86
CA TYR A 142 -0.15 -20.78 13.13
C TYR A 142 0.55 -19.76 14.01
N THR A 143 1.86 -19.65 13.86
CA THR A 143 2.63 -18.58 14.48
C THR A 143 3.83 -18.22 13.62
N ASP A 144 4.08 -16.92 13.55
CA ASP A 144 5.28 -16.37 12.95
C ASP A 144 6.41 -16.24 14.00
N ALA A 145 6.15 -16.53 15.28
CA ALA A 145 7.10 -16.43 16.39
C ALA A 145 8.32 -17.34 16.20
N ASP A 146 9.46 -16.94 16.77
CA ASP A 146 10.69 -17.71 16.68
C ASP A 146 10.68 -18.84 17.73
N LEU A 147 10.17 -20.00 17.32
CA LEU A 147 10.07 -21.18 18.18
C LEU A 147 11.41 -21.87 18.44
N SER A 148 12.52 -21.41 17.83
CA SER A 148 13.86 -21.92 18.18
C SER A 148 14.26 -21.55 19.62
N LYS A 149 13.63 -20.50 20.18
CA LYS A 149 13.81 -20.07 21.57
C LYS A 149 12.87 -20.86 22.48
N PRO A 150 13.39 -21.65 23.44
CA PRO A 150 12.54 -22.45 24.33
C PRO A 150 11.53 -21.63 25.14
N SER A 151 11.89 -20.40 25.54
CA SER A 151 10.98 -19.50 26.26
C SER A 151 9.80 -19.05 25.40
N THR A 152 10.04 -18.70 24.13
CA THR A 152 8.98 -18.35 23.17
C THR A 152 8.10 -19.55 22.87
N LEU A 153 8.68 -20.74 22.67
CA LEU A 153 7.92 -21.97 22.46
C LEU A 153 6.96 -22.25 23.62
N LEU A 154 7.46 -22.25 24.86
CA LEU A 154 6.62 -22.50 26.05
C LEU A 154 5.53 -21.43 26.21
N ALA A 155 5.85 -20.16 25.94
CA ALA A 155 4.88 -19.07 26.02
C ALA A 155 3.75 -19.23 24.99
N ILE A 156 4.10 -19.50 23.73
CA ILE A 156 3.11 -19.71 22.65
C ILE A 156 2.23 -20.93 22.93
N GLU A 157 2.81 -22.04 23.42
CA GLU A 157 2.05 -23.24 23.74
C GLU A 157 1.07 -23.03 24.90
N ALA A 158 1.54 -22.47 26.02
CA ALA A 158 0.69 -22.19 27.17
C ALA A 158 -0.43 -21.21 26.82
N PHE A 159 -0.12 -20.20 26.01
CA PHE A 159 -1.08 -19.19 25.59
C PHE A 159 -2.12 -19.74 24.62
N ALA A 160 -1.72 -20.58 23.67
CA ALA A 160 -2.63 -21.30 22.80
C ALA A 160 -3.60 -22.21 23.57
N ASP A 161 -3.08 -22.97 24.54
CA ASP A 161 -3.92 -23.85 25.37
C ASP A 161 -4.92 -23.04 26.21
N GLN A 162 -4.47 -21.91 26.77
CA GLN A 162 -5.35 -20.99 27.48
C GLN A 162 -6.47 -20.47 26.58
N LEU A 163 -6.16 -19.97 25.38
CA LEU A 163 -7.18 -19.44 24.45
C LEU A 163 -8.20 -20.50 24.04
N TYR A 164 -7.78 -21.74 23.79
CA TYR A 164 -8.72 -22.82 23.48
C TYR A 164 -9.60 -23.18 24.68
N ASN A 165 -9.05 -23.22 25.89
CA ASN A 165 -9.82 -23.46 27.11
C ASN A 165 -10.84 -22.33 27.36
N ASP A 166 -10.41 -21.08 27.22
CA ASP A 166 -11.27 -19.89 27.39
C ASP A 166 -12.39 -19.87 26.34
N ALA A 167 -12.09 -20.26 25.11
CA ALA A 167 -13.04 -20.35 24.02
C ALA A 167 -14.07 -21.49 24.23
N GLN A 168 -13.63 -22.65 24.72
CA GLN A 168 -14.54 -23.76 25.08
C GLN A 168 -15.43 -23.44 26.28
N ALA A 169 -14.92 -22.64 27.22
CA ALA A 169 -15.68 -22.19 28.39
C ALA A 169 -16.70 -21.09 28.04
N ASN A 170 -16.56 -20.43 26.89
CA ASN A 170 -17.42 -19.32 26.49
C ASN A 170 -18.64 -19.82 25.68
N PRO A 171 -19.87 -19.72 26.23
CA PRO A 171 -21.06 -20.23 25.53
C PRO A 171 -21.43 -19.42 24.28
N ASN A 172 -20.84 -18.25 24.06
CA ASN A 172 -21.09 -17.42 22.88
C ASN A 172 -20.12 -17.69 21.72
N VAL A 173 -19.16 -18.60 21.89
CA VAL A 173 -18.17 -18.94 20.88
C VAL A 173 -18.33 -20.41 20.53
N ASP A 174 -18.58 -20.68 19.25
CA ASP A 174 -18.60 -22.04 18.72
C ASP A 174 -17.26 -22.33 18.06
N ILE A 175 -16.45 -23.17 18.69
CA ILE A 175 -15.20 -23.65 18.10
C ILE A 175 -15.50 -24.95 17.36
N THR A 176 -15.36 -24.92 16.05
CA THR A 176 -15.50 -26.10 15.22
C THR A 176 -14.16 -26.84 15.10
N SER A 177 -14.18 -28.08 14.61
CA SER A 177 -12.94 -28.79 14.23
C SER A 177 -12.19 -28.11 13.07
N LYS A 178 -12.83 -27.14 12.41
CA LYS A 178 -12.28 -26.32 11.33
C LYS A 178 -11.88 -24.91 11.78
N THR A 179 -11.97 -24.60 13.06
CA THR A 179 -11.42 -23.34 13.56
C THR A 179 -9.90 -23.40 13.57
N GLU A 180 -9.26 -22.31 13.17
CA GLU A 180 -7.81 -22.12 13.22
C GLU A 180 -7.49 -20.99 14.20
N LEU A 181 -6.31 -21.06 14.81
CA LEU A 181 -5.82 -20.05 15.74
C LEU A 181 -4.50 -19.49 15.23
N VAL A 182 -4.35 -18.17 15.29
CA VAL A 182 -3.06 -17.52 15.09
C VAL A 182 -2.61 -16.90 16.39
N VAL A 183 -1.35 -17.14 16.76
CA VAL A 183 -0.72 -16.51 17.92
C VAL A 183 0.53 -15.76 17.46
N GLU A 184 0.61 -14.48 17.81
CA GLU A 184 1.72 -13.60 17.46
C GLU A 184 2.48 -13.16 18.72
N ASP A 185 3.81 -13.26 18.67
CA ASP A 185 4.70 -12.79 19.74
C ASP A 185 4.95 -11.28 19.56
N ILE A 186 4.18 -10.44 20.28
CA ILE A 186 4.25 -8.99 20.16
C ILE A 186 5.41 -8.44 20.98
N ASP A 187 5.40 -8.72 22.29
CA ASP A 187 6.41 -8.28 23.23
C ASP A 187 6.57 -9.28 24.39
N GLU A 188 7.48 -8.98 25.31
CA GLU A 188 7.81 -9.88 26.43
C GLU A 188 6.59 -10.24 27.30
N ASN A 189 5.57 -9.38 27.33
CA ASN A 189 4.40 -9.48 28.20
C ASN A 189 3.08 -9.66 27.44
N THR A 190 3.08 -9.64 26.11
CA THR A 190 1.83 -9.61 25.32
C THR A 190 1.91 -10.57 24.13
N CYS A 191 0.87 -11.40 23.98
CA CYS A 191 0.67 -12.23 22.80
C CYS A 191 -0.59 -11.78 22.07
N GLY A 192 -0.43 -11.51 20.78
CA GLY A 192 -1.53 -11.22 19.87
C GLY A 192 -2.25 -12.50 19.46
N TYR A 193 -3.56 -12.45 19.27
CA TYR A 193 -4.30 -13.57 18.69
C TYR A 193 -5.50 -13.16 17.84
N TYR A 194 -5.90 -14.09 16.98
CA TYR A 194 -7.22 -14.15 16.36
C TYR A 194 -7.57 -15.58 15.97
N PHE A 195 -8.87 -15.88 15.93
CA PHE A 195 -9.41 -17.12 15.42
C PHE A 195 -9.91 -16.93 13.99
N VAL A 196 -9.96 -18.03 13.23
CA VAL A 196 -10.40 -18.05 11.83
C VAL A 196 -11.45 -19.13 11.65
N GLU A 197 -12.54 -18.77 10.98
CA GLU A 197 -13.56 -19.71 10.50
C GLU A 197 -13.58 -19.70 8.98
N GLN A 198 -13.28 -20.85 8.39
CA GLN A 198 -13.03 -20.98 6.96
C GLN A 198 -14.34 -20.96 6.16
N ASP A 199 -15.38 -21.64 6.67
CA ASP A 199 -16.64 -21.83 5.93
C ASP A 199 -17.38 -20.48 5.72
N THR A 200 -17.22 -19.54 6.65
CA THR A 200 -17.80 -18.19 6.60
C THR A 200 -16.83 -17.11 6.12
N ARG A 201 -15.57 -17.47 5.82
CA ARG A 201 -14.49 -16.55 5.41
C ARG A 201 -14.33 -15.38 6.40
N CYS A 202 -14.30 -15.65 7.70
CA CYS A 202 -14.21 -14.61 8.71
C CYS A 202 -13.14 -14.89 9.76
N ILE A 203 -12.63 -13.81 10.36
CA ILE A 203 -11.84 -13.88 11.59
C ILE A 203 -12.68 -13.38 12.76
N PHE A 204 -12.37 -13.86 13.96
CA PHE A 204 -13.07 -13.47 15.19
C PHE A 204 -12.16 -13.54 16.42
N TRP A 205 -12.66 -13.03 17.55
CA TRP A 205 -11.94 -12.95 18.81
C TRP A 205 -12.85 -13.39 19.97
N LEU A 206 -12.26 -13.78 21.10
CA LEU A 206 -13.01 -14.16 22.30
C LEU A 206 -13.46 -12.93 23.09
N GLU A 207 -12.67 -11.87 23.01
CA GLU A 207 -12.92 -10.60 23.68
C GLU A 207 -13.55 -9.58 22.73
N ARG A 208 -14.13 -8.53 23.32
CA ARG A 208 -14.64 -7.39 22.55
C ARG A 208 -13.49 -6.73 21.79
N PHE A 209 -13.58 -6.76 20.47
CA PHE A 209 -12.62 -6.12 19.59
C PHE A 209 -13.10 -4.75 19.12
N ASP A 210 -12.18 -3.79 19.03
CA ASP A 210 -12.47 -2.46 18.47
C ASP A 210 -12.33 -2.50 16.95
N ALA A 211 -13.47 -2.63 16.27
CA ALA A 211 -13.53 -2.70 14.82
C ALA A 211 -13.08 -1.40 14.12
N GLU A 212 -12.99 -0.25 14.82
CA GLU A 212 -12.48 0.99 14.23
C GLU A 212 -11.04 0.84 13.73
N THR A 213 -10.28 -0.07 14.33
CA THR A 213 -8.93 -0.42 13.88
C THR A 213 -8.89 -1.04 12.47
N LEU A 214 -10.00 -1.59 11.99
CA LEU A 214 -10.14 -2.17 10.64
C LEU A 214 -10.61 -1.16 9.60
N PHE A 215 -11.12 0.00 10.04
CA PHE A 215 -11.85 0.91 9.16
C PHE A 215 -10.96 1.92 8.44
N GLU A 216 -9.66 1.93 8.73
CA GLU A 216 -8.69 2.87 8.17
C GLU A 216 -9.21 4.32 8.24
N ASN A 217 -9.44 4.97 7.08
CA ASN A 217 -9.95 6.35 7.01
C ASN A 217 -11.48 6.45 6.95
N ILE A 218 -12.20 5.31 6.90
CA ILE A 218 -13.66 5.29 6.85
C ILE A 218 -14.23 5.59 8.23
N ARG A 219 -15.21 6.49 8.28
CA ARG A 219 -15.83 6.95 9.52
C ARG A 219 -17.22 6.38 9.70
N ARG A 220 -17.64 6.22 10.97
CA ARG A 220 -19.03 5.98 11.36
C ARG A 220 -19.68 4.73 10.74
N VAL A 221 -18.90 3.69 10.49
CA VAL A 221 -19.45 2.39 10.06
C VAL A 221 -20.13 1.72 11.26
N LYS A 222 -21.43 1.44 11.14
CA LYS A 222 -22.22 0.76 12.19
C LYS A 222 -22.93 -0.51 11.71
N ASN A 223 -23.18 -0.64 10.41
CA ASN A 223 -23.93 -1.77 9.87
C ASN A 223 -23.04 -3.02 9.81
N MET A 224 -23.42 -4.07 10.53
CA MET A 224 -22.68 -5.35 10.56
C MET A 224 -22.57 -6.01 9.18
N GLY A 225 -23.60 -5.88 8.33
CA GLY A 225 -23.56 -6.39 6.97
C GLY A 225 -22.49 -5.72 6.11
N HIS A 226 -22.11 -4.47 6.44
CA HIS A 226 -21.01 -3.77 5.80
C HIS A 226 -19.65 -4.13 6.41
N ILE A 227 -19.57 -4.20 7.75
CA ILE A 227 -18.37 -4.61 8.50
C ILE A 227 -17.89 -6.00 8.06
N LYS A 228 -18.81 -6.87 7.63
CA LYS A 228 -18.48 -8.16 7.01
C LYS A 228 -17.36 -8.06 5.98
N TYR A 229 -17.35 -7.04 5.11
CA TYR A 229 -16.30 -6.90 4.10
C TYR A 229 -14.93 -6.58 4.72
N ALA A 230 -14.87 -5.75 5.76
CA ALA A 230 -13.61 -5.51 6.47
C ALA A 230 -13.07 -6.80 7.13
N ILE A 231 -13.96 -7.61 7.72
CA ILE A 231 -13.59 -8.90 8.32
C ILE A 231 -13.16 -9.93 7.27
N GLU A 232 -13.87 -10.01 6.14
CA GLU A 232 -13.53 -10.92 5.05
C GLU A 232 -12.20 -10.52 4.38
N ALA A 233 -11.89 -9.22 4.26
CA ALA A 233 -10.57 -8.77 3.83
C ALA A 233 -9.45 -9.29 4.76
N GLN A 234 -9.67 -9.23 6.08
CA GLN A 234 -8.73 -9.77 7.06
C GLN A 234 -8.58 -11.30 6.97
N TYR A 235 -9.66 -12.02 6.64
CA TYR A 235 -9.58 -13.46 6.33
C TYR A 235 -8.69 -13.75 5.11
N TRP A 236 -8.79 -12.93 4.06
CA TRP A 236 -7.93 -13.08 2.89
C TRP A 236 -6.46 -12.73 3.19
N ILE A 237 -6.20 -11.72 4.03
CA ILE A 237 -4.85 -11.44 4.56
C ILE A 237 -4.33 -12.63 5.35
N HIS A 238 -5.15 -13.28 6.19
CA HIS A 238 -4.76 -14.51 6.87
C HIS A 238 -4.37 -15.62 5.88
N CYS A 239 -5.16 -15.81 4.82
CA CYS A 239 -4.86 -16.79 3.77
C CYS A 239 -3.57 -16.48 3.00
N GLU A 240 -3.28 -15.19 2.81
CA GLU A 240 -2.01 -14.73 2.24
C GLU A 240 -0.85 -15.04 3.19
N LEU A 241 -0.97 -14.68 4.47
CA LEU A 241 0.08 -14.89 5.48
C LEU A 241 0.38 -16.37 5.71
N PHE A 242 -0.65 -17.21 5.79
CA PHE A 242 -0.53 -18.62 6.12
C PHE A 242 -1.18 -19.47 5.04
N PRO A 243 -0.57 -19.61 3.84
CA PRO A 243 -1.18 -20.30 2.71
C PRO A 243 -1.26 -21.80 2.98
N HIS A 244 -2.40 -22.24 3.51
CA HIS A 244 -2.67 -23.66 3.79
C HIS A 244 -3.46 -24.32 2.67
N GLU A 245 -3.48 -25.66 2.69
CA GLU A 245 -4.26 -26.46 1.76
C GLU A 245 -5.77 -26.21 1.96
N ASN A 246 -6.54 -26.31 0.87
CA ASN A 246 -8.01 -26.30 0.83
C ASN A 246 -8.74 -24.95 1.07
N ARG A 247 -8.06 -23.82 1.33
CA ARG A 247 -8.74 -22.52 1.46
C ARG A 247 -9.05 -21.85 0.12
N VAL A 248 -8.15 -21.96 -0.84
CA VAL A 248 -8.31 -21.44 -2.21
C VAL A 248 -8.79 -22.58 -3.09
N THR A 249 -10.07 -22.56 -3.45
CA THR A 249 -10.71 -23.56 -4.31
C THR A 249 -10.91 -23.02 -5.73
N LEU A 250 -11.26 -23.89 -6.68
CA LEU A 250 -11.67 -23.47 -8.03
C LEU A 250 -12.84 -22.48 -8.02
N VAL A 251 -13.75 -22.60 -7.04
CA VAL A 251 -14.88 -21.67 -6.88
C VAL A 251 -14.39 -20.27 -6.52
N VAL A 252 -13.40 -20.15 -5.62
CA VAL A 252 -12.79 -18.87 -5.25
C VAL A 252 -12.05 -18.26 -6.44
N LEU A 253 -11.34 -19.07 -7.23
CA LEU A 253 -10.67 -18.58 -8.43
C LEU A 253 -11.67 -18.03 -9.45
N GLU A 254 -12.76 -18.75 -9.71
CA GLU A 254 -13.79 -18.29 -10.64
C GLU A 254 -14.48 -17.03 -10.10
N GLU A 255 -14.75 -16.95 -8.79
CA GLU A 255 -15.26 -15.73 -8.15
C GLU A 255 -14.33 -14.53 -8.38
N LEU A 256 -13.02 -14.71 -8.18
CA LEU A 256 -12.02 -13.68 -8.44
C LEU A 256 -11.99 -13.26 -9.92
N LYS A 257 -12.01 -14.23 -10.83
CA LYS A 257 -12.06 -13.98 -12.28
C LYS A 257 -13.27 -13.13 -12.66
N GLN A 258 -14.46 -13.45 -12.15
CA GLN A 258 -15.67 -12.68 -12.42
C GLN A 258 -15.58 -11.25 -11.87
N MET A 259 -14.97 -11.06 -10.69
CA MET A 259 -14.72 -9.73 -10.13
C MET A 259 -13.77 -8.90 -11.01
N ILE A 260 -12.68 -9.49 -11.50
CA ILE A 260 -11.73 -8.83 -12.40
C ILE A 260 -12.40 -8.46 -13.73
N MET A 261 -13.18 -9.37 -14.32
CA MET A 261 -13.90 -9.11 -15.58
C MET A 261 -14.91 -7.96 -15.42
N HIS A 262 -15.68 -7.95 -14.33
CA HIS A 262 -16.61 -6.87 -14.04
C HIS A 262 -15.88 -5.54 -13.85
N ALA A 263 -14.78 -5.53 -13.08
CA ALA A 263 -13.95 -4.34 -12.88
C ALA A 263 -13.40 -3.80 -14.21
N ALA A 264 -12.90 -4.67 -15.09
CA ALA A 264 -12.38 -4.27 -16.39
C ALA A 264 -13.49 -3.64 -17.26
N ALA A 265 -14.69 -4.21 -17.26
CA ALA A 265 -15.82 -3.68 -18.00
C ALA A 265 -16.25 -2.28 -17.50
N VAL A 266 -16.27 -2.05 -16.19
CA VAL A 266 -16.64 -0.73 -15.64
C VAL A 266 -15.56 0.32 -15.88
N THR A 267 -14.28 -0.03 -15.82
CA THR A 267 -13.17 0.89 -16.15
C THR A 267 -13.20 1.32 -17.62
N ILE A 268 -13.70 0.46 -18.52
CA ILE A 268 -13.89 0.80 -19.94
C ILE A 268 -15.10 1.72 -20.15
N THR A 269 -16.17 1.52 -19.37
CA THR A 269 -17.47 2.16 -19.61
C THR A 269 -17.72 3.41 -18.76
N SER A 270 -16.95 3.62 -17.69
CA SER A 270 -17.07 4.78 -16.80
C SER A 270 -15.71 5.34 -16.39
N VAL A 271 -15.56 6.66 -16.53
CA VAL A 271 -14.38 7.42 -16.09
C VAL A 271 -14.29 7.47 -14.57
N THR A 272 -15.44 7.55 -13.89
CA THR A 272 -15.56 7.67 -12.43
C THR A 272 -15.77 6.32 -11.75
N CYS A 273 -15.34 5.22 -12.37
CA CYS A 273 -15.56 3.91 -11.77
C CYS A 273 -14.83 3.76 -10.41
N VAL A 274 -15.39 2.90 -9.55
CA VAL A 274 -14.83 2.57 -8.23
C VAL A 274 -13.89 1.35 -8.26
N ALA A 275 -13.41 0.97 -9.45
CA ALA A 275 -12.50 -0.16 -9.61
C ALA A 275 -11.17 0.09 -8.88
N PRO A 276 -10.60 -0.93 -8.19
CA PRO A 276 -9.38 -0.76 -7.40
C PRO A 276 -8.09 -0.68 -8.25
N PHE A 277 -8.15 -1.04 -9.53
CA PHE A 277 -6.99 -1.17 -10.42
C PHE A 277 -7.24 -0.52 -11.78
N GLU A 278 -6.15 -0.12 -12.43
CA GLU A 278 -6.16 0.42 -13.79
C GLU A 278 -6.50 -0.66 -14.82
N LYS A 279 -6.94 -0.26 -16.02
CA LYS A 279 -7.34 -1.20 -17.07
C LYS A 279 -6.22 -2.19 -17.40
N GLU A 280 -5.00 -1.69 -17.58
CA GLU A 280 -3.82 -2.47 -17.92
C GLU A 280 -3.40 -3.41 -16.78
N GLU A 281 -3.66 -3.02 -15.52
CA GLU A 281 -3.44 -3.87 -14.36
C GLU A 281 -4.47 -5.00 -14.31
N LEU A 282 -5.75 -4.69 -14.56
CA LEU A 282 -6.84 -5.67 -14.59
C LEU A 282 -6.65 -6.72 -15.70
N GLU A 283 -6.20 -6.31 -16.89
CA GLU A 283 -5.86 -7.23 -17.98
C GLU A 283 -4.74 -8.21 -17.57
N LYS A 284 -3.65 -7.70 -16.97
CA LYS A 284 -2.56 -8.55 -16.45
C LYS A 284 -3.02 -9.47 -15.32
N MET A 285 -3.88 -8.99 -14.44
CA MET A 285 -4.46 -9.82 -13.36
C MET A 285 -5.32 -10.94 -13.95
N LEU A 286 -6.12 -10.65 -14.98
CA LEU A 286 -6.94 -11.65 -15.64
C LEU A 286 -6.06 -12.74 -16.30
N ASP A 287 -4.99 -12.34 -17.00
CA ASP A 287 -4.04 -13.28 -17.59
C ASP A 287 -3.40 -14.19 -16.53
N LEU A 288 -3.00 -13.63 -15.37
CA LEU A 288 -2.47 -14.42 -14.26
C LEU A 288 -3.50 -15.44 -13.74
N VAL A 289 -4.75 -15.02 -13.54
CA VAL A 289 -5.82 -15.88 -13.03
C VAL A 289 -6.17 -17.01 -14.02
N MET A 290 -6.18 -16.73 -15.32
CA MET A 290 -6.41 -17.75 -16.35
C MET A 290 -5.29 -18.80 -16.38
N ASN A 291 -4.04 -18.38 -16.22
CA ASN A 291 -2.89 -19.28 -16.14
C ASN A 291 -2.89 -20.14 -14.86
N ILE A 292 -3.46 -19.63 -13.77
CA ILE A 292 -3.60 -20.34 -12.51
C ILE A 292 -4.63 -21.48 -12.60
N GLN A 293 -5.70 -21.32 -13.37
CA GLN A 293 -6.82 -22.27 -13.43
C GLN A 293 -6.38 -23.71 -13.75
N GLY A 294 -5.32 -23.89 -14.55
CA GLY A 294 -4.75 -25.21 -14.87
C GLY A 294 -3.84 -25.82 -13.79
N THR A 295 -3.59 -25.12 -12.68
CA THR A 295 -2.58 -25.49 -11.66
C THR A 295 -3.16 -25.69 -10.26
N LEU A 296 -4.43 -25.36 -10.03
CA LEU A 296 -5.03 -25.32 -8.69
C LEU A 296 -5.20 -26.69 -8.01
N ASP A 297 -5.15 -27.78 -8.77
CA ASP A 297 -5.16 -29.14 -8.23
C ASP A 297 -3.81 -29.51 -7.55
N GLY A 298 -2.78 -28.66 -7.68
CA GLY A 298 -1.48 -28.85 -7.05
C GLY A 298 -1.33 -28.21 -5.67
N GLN A 299 -0.31 -28.65 -4.92
CA GLN A 299 0.08 -28.08 -3.62
C GLN A 299 0.88 -26.76 -3.75
N PHE A 300 0.50 -25.88 -4.69
CA PHE A 300 1.28 -24.67 -4.98
C PHE A 300 0.88 -23.50 -4.06
N THR A 301 1.64 -23.30 -2.98
CA THR A 301 1.45 -22.21 -2.01
C THR A 301 1.53 -20.82 -2.66
N HIS A 302 2.42 -20.62 -3.63
CA HIS A 302 2.56 -19.35 -4.38
C HIS A 302 1.26 -18.91 -5.03
N THR A 303 0.60 -19.82 -5.75
CA THR A 303 -0.69 -19.58 -6.40
C THR A 303 -1.76 -19.15 -5.40
N ARG A 304 -1.80 -19.80 -4.23
CA ARG A 304 -2.76 -19.48 -3.17
C ARG A 304 -2.53 -18.08 -2.61
N CYS A 305 -1.29 -17.67 -2.39
CA CYS A 305 -0.96 -16.30 -1.99
C CYS A 305 -1.41 -15.28 -3.02
N VAL A 306 -1.21 -15.54 -4.32
CA VAL A 306 -1.65 -14.62 -5.38
C VAL A 306 -3.17 -14.44 -5.35
N VAL A 307 -3.94 -15.54 -5.28
CA VAL A 307 -5.40 -15.48 -5.22
C VAL A 307 -5.87 -14.78 -3.94
N ALA A 308 -5.31 -15.12 -2.79
CA ALA A 308 -5.67 -14.50 -1.51
C ALA A 308 -5.40 -12.99 -1.52
N ARG A 309 -4.24 -12.56 -2.05
CA ARG A 309 -3.88 -11.16 -2.18
C ARG A 309 -4.86 -10.39 -3.05
N PHE A 310 -5.20 -10.92 -4.23
CA PHE A 310 -6.17 -10.27 -5.11
C PHE A 310 -7.59 -10.25 -4.51
N MET A 311 -8.03 -11.34 -3.88
CA MET A 311 -9.31 -11.37 -3.17
C MET A 311 -9.37 -10.30 -2.08
N SER A 312 -8.30 -10.16 -1.27
CA SER A 312 -8.20 -9.14 -0.23
C SER A 312 -8.44 -7.73 -0.80
N GLU A 313 -7.77 -7.38 -1.89
CA GLU A 313 -7.91 -6.06 -2.52
C GLU A 313 -9.33 -5.78 -3.04
N PHE A 314 -9.97 -6.75 -3.71
CA PHE A 314 -11.35 -6.60 -4.17
C PHE A 314 -12.36 -6.51 -3.03
N ILE A 315 -12.16 -7.27 -1.96
CA ILE A 315 -13.05 -7.23 -0.79
C ILE A 315 -12.86 -5.92 0.00
N LYS A 316 -11.63 -5.44 0.15
CA LYS A 316 -11.36 -4.09 0.70
C LYS A 316 -12.06 -3.02 -0.13
N ALA A 317 -12.01 -3.10 -1.46
CA ALA A 317 -12.72 -2.15 -2.33
C ALA A 317 -14.25 -2.16 -2.09
N LYS A 318 -14.86 -3.34 -1.82
CA LYS A 318 -16.28 -3.41 -1.43
C LYS A 318 -16.56 -2.72 -0.09
N PHE A 319 -15.62 -2.81 0.85
CA PHE A 319 -15.69 -2.09 2.12
C PHE A 319 -15.57 -0.57 1.92
N PHE A 320 -14.57 -0.09 1.17
CA PHE A 320 -14.42 1.36 0.92
C PHE A 320 -15.61 2.01 0.21
N ASN A 321 -16.30 1.26 -0.65
CA ASN A 321 -17.41 1.77 -1.44
C ASN A 321 -18.79 1.50 -0.83
N PHE A 322 -18.88 1.08 0.44
CA PHE A 322 -20.16 0.85 1.11
C PHE A 322 -21.07 -0.15 0.36
N CYS A 323 -20.49 -1.15 -0.31
CA CYS A 323 -21.26 -2.10 -1.10
C CYS A 323 -22.33 -2.80 -0.25
N GLY A 324 -23.50 -3.04 -0.85
CA GLY A 324 -24.65 -3.64 -0.15
C GLY A 324 -25.38 -2.72 0.83
N GLN A 325 -24.96 -1.45 0.98
CA GLN A 325 -25.69 -0.45 1.75
C GLN A 325 -26.56 0.43 0.85
N PRO A 326 -27.66 1.04 1.36
CA PRO A 326 -28.47 1.98 0.59
C PRO A 326 -27.71 3.21 0.08
N GLY A 327 -26.63 3.59 0.75
CA GLY A 327 -25.74 4.70 0.37
C GLY A 327 -24.41 4.23 -0.23
N ALA A 328 -24.39 3.09 -0.93
CA ALA A 328 -23.19 2.60 -1.61
C ALA A 328 -22.65 3.64 -2.60
N ARG A 329 -21.32 3.79 -2.63
CA ARG A 329 -20.64 4.61 -3.63
C ARG A 329 -20.57 3.84 -4.95
N LEU A 330 -21.17 4.41 -5.98
CA LEU A 330 -21.16 3.82 -7.32
C LEU A 330 -20.19 4.54 -8.26
N ASP A 331 -19.99 5.84 -8.02
CA ASP A 331 -19.00 6.67 -8.68
C ASP A 331 -17.97 7.18 -7.67
N SER A 332 -16.70 7.24 -8.07
CA SER A 332 -15.58 7.62 -7.22
C SER A 332 -15.65 9.07 -6.73
N ASP A 333 -16.35 9.95 -7.46
CA ASP A 333 -16.56 11.35 -7.13
C ASP A 333 -17.75 11.59 -6.16
N GLN A 334 -18.53 10.54 -5.87
CA GLN A 334 -19.72 10.60 -5.03
C GLN A 334 -19.36 10.58 -3.54
N THR A 335 -19.76 11.63 -2.83
CA THR A 335 -19.64 11.70 -1.37
C THR A 335 -20.76 10.92 -0.67
N ILE A 336 -20.38 10.07 0.27
CA ILE A 336 -21.26 9.27 1.12
C ILE A 336 -21.66 10.07 2.36
N TYR A 337 -20.78 10.95 2.83
CA TYR A 337 -21.06 11.80 3.99
C TYR A 337 -21.77 13.10 3.58
N PHE A 338 -22.61 13.62 4.47
CA PHE A 338 -23.29 14.90 4.27
C PHE A 338 -22.25 16.03 4.12
N LYS A 339 -22.27 16.72 2.98
CA LYS A 339 -21.45 17.93 2.78
C LYS A 339 -22.02 19.06 3.64
N GLY A 340 -21.20 19.57 4.56
CA GLY A 340 -21.41 20.92 5.09
C GLY A 340 -21.24 21.95 3.96
N HIS A 341 -21.71 23.18 4.15
CA HIS A 341 -21.48 24.25 3.17
C HIS A 341 -19.98 24.41 2.90
N ASP A 342 -19.58 24.31 1.64
CA ASP A 342 -18.23 24.65 1.19
C ASP A 342 -17.97 26.13 1.47
N HIS A 343 -17.20 26.42 2.51
CA HIS A 343 -16.77 27.79 2.81
C HIS A 343 -15.44 28.04 2.11
N GLN A 344 -15.41 28.99 1.18
CA GLN A 344 -14.18 29.40 0.51
C GLN A 344 -13.45 30.41 1.40
N SER A 345 -12.16 30.18 1.67
CA SER A 345 -11.39 31.16 2.44
C SER A 345 -11.19 32.46 1.65
N LEU A 346 -11.13 33.60 2.35
CA LEU A 346 -10.84 34.90 1.71
C LEU A 346 -9.49 34.88 0.97
N LEU A 347 -8.50 34.18 1.54
CA LEU A 347 -7.21 33.97 0.91
C LEU A 347 -7.40 33.27 -0.43
N PHE A 348 -8.17 32.18 -0.48
CA PHE A 348 -8.43 31.44 -1.71
C PHE A 348 -9.11 32.30 -2.78
N ILE A 349 -10.05 33.17 -2.41
CA ILE A 349 -10.71 34.09 -3.34
C ILE A 349 -9.69 35.09 -3.93
N ILE A 350 -8.85 35.69 -3.09
CA ILE A 350 -7.83 36.65 -3.52
C ILE A 350 -6.79 35.97 -4.42
N THR A 351 -6.27 34.80 -4.03
CA THR A 351 -5.29 34.07 -4.84
C THR A 351 -5.90 33.52 -6.12
N SER A 352 -7.18 33.13 -6.12
CA SER A 352 -7.90 32.76 -7.34
C SER A 352 -7.94 33.90 -8.34
N PHE A 353 -8.14 35.14 -7.88
CA PHE A 353 -8.07 36.30 -8.76
C PHE A 353 -6.64 36.56 -9.25
N LEU A 354 -5.66 36.55 -8.35
CA LEU A 354 -4.25 36.83 -8.67
C LEU A 354 -3.61 35.79 -9.62
N LEU A 355 -4.06 34.54 -9.54
CA LEU A 355 -3.58 33.40 -10.33
C LEU A 355 -4.56 33.03 -11.45
N PHE A 356 -5.37 34.00 -11.90
CA PHE A 356 -6.21 33.92 -13.11
C PHE A 356 -7.20 32.73 -13.12
N GLY A 357 -7.73 32.35 -11.95
CA GLY A 357 -8.73 31.30 -11.80
C GLY A 357 -8.17 29.87 -11.73
N SER A 358 -6.88 29.65 -11.99
CA SER A 358 -6.24 28.33 -11.93
C SER A 358 -6.42 27.61 -10.58
N PRO A 359 -6.38 28.27 -9.40
CA PRO A 359 -6.68 27.61 -8.13
C PRO A 359 -8.06 26.96 -8.08
N ARG A 360 -9.08 27.53 -8.75
CA ARG A 360 -10.43 26.97 -8.76
C ARG A 360 -10.49 25.67 -9.54
N THR A 361 -9.87 25.64 -10.72
CA THR A 361 -9.78 24.43 -11.55
C THR A 361 -9.06 23.30 -10.80
N HIS A 362 -7.91 23.57 -10.18
CA HIS A 362 -7.23 22.54 -9.40
C HIS A 362 -8.00 22.14 -8.12
N GLN A 363 -8.79 23.04 -7.53
CA GLN A 363 -9.65 22.68 -6.40
C GLN A 363 -10.79 21.76 -6.83
N GLU A 364 -11.40 22.01 -7.99
CA GLU A 364 -12.44 21.14 -8.58
C GLU A 364 -11.87 19.75 -8.88
N ASP A 365 -10.72 19.67 -9.55
CA ASP A 365 -10.02 18.40 -9.81
C ASP A 365 -9.71 17.66 -8.49
N LEU A 366 -9.18 18.37 -7.48
CA LEU A 366 -8.88 17.78 -6.17
C LEU A 366 -10.13 17.29 -5.42
N LYS A 367 -11.28 17.96 -5.56
CA LYS A 367 -12.54 17.54 -4.93
C LYS A 367 -13.11 16.26 -5.53
N VAL A 368 -12.84 15.99 -6.81
CA VAL A 368 -13.24 14.75 -7.49
C VAL A 368 -12.35 13.58 -7.03
N ILE A 369 -11.08 13.83 -6.77
CA ILE A 369 -10.10 12.78 -6.43
C ILE A 369 -10.07 12.49 -4.92
N TRP A 370 -10.22 13.51 -4.09
CA TRP A 370 -10.23 13.40 -2.62
C TRP A 370 -11.67 13.42 -2.10
N VAL A 371 -12.31 12.24 -2.13
CA VAL A 371 -13.70 12.07 -1.71
C VAL A 371 -13.76 11.24 -0.44
N ASP A 372 -14.38 11.83 0.60
CA ASP A 372 -14.56 11.21 1.91
C ASP A 372 -13.28 10.62 2.53
N ARG A 373 -12.12 11.27 2.28
CA ARG A 373 -10.78 10.85 2.74
C ARG A 373 -10.26 9.56 2.14
N ILE A 374 -10.83 9.17 1.00
CA ILE A 374 -10.40 8.04 0.21
C ILE A 374 -9.89 8.61 -1.11
N ILE A 375 -8.74 8.10 -1.55
CA ILE A 375 -8.20 8.37 -2.88
C ILE A 375 -8.44 7.13 -3.73
N ASN A 376 -9.05 7.31 -4.89
CA ASN A 376 -8.93 6.31 -5.94
C ASN A 376 -7.52 6.39 -6.54
N ARG A 377 -6.72 5.33 -6.38
CA ARG A 377 -5.33 5.25 -6.88
C ARG A 377 -5.23 5.56 -8.38
N VAL A 378 -6.17 5.05 -9.17
CA VAL A 378 -6.23 5.27 -10.63
C VAL A 378 -6.40 6.76 -10.94
N LEU A 379 -7.39 7.41 -10.32
CA LEU A 379 -7.64 8.84 -10.55
C LEU A 379 -6.50 9.72 -10.04
N TRP A 380 -5.87 9.34 -8.94
CA TRP A 380 -4.70 10.07 -8.42
C TRP A 380 -3.50 9.99 -9.35
N ASN A 381 -3.20 8.81 -9.89
CA ASN A 381 -2.11 8.65 -10.87
C ASN A 381 -2.38 9.49 -12.11
N GLN A 382 -3.58 9.39 -12.68
CA GLN A 382 -3.98 10.18 -13.85
C GLN A 382 -3.88 11.69 -13.59
N PHE A 383 -4.27 12.14 -12.41
CA PHE A 383 -4.16 13.54 -12.02
C PHE A 383 -2.71 14.01 -11.88
N ILE A 384 -1.85 13.22 -11.23
CA ILE A 384 -0.43 13.56 -11.09
C ILE A 384 0.27 13.56 -12.44
N ASP A 385 -0.06 12.64 -13.34
CA ASP A 385 0.48 12.60 -14.70
C ASP A 385 0.07 13.85 -15.49
N LYS A 386 -1.23 14.21 -15.47
CA LYS A 386 -1.74 15.47 -16.04
C LYS A 386 -0.99 16.69 -15.50
N LEU A 387 -0.81 16.78 -14.18
CA LEU A 387 -0.08 17.88 -13.55
C LEU A 387 1.40 17.92 -13.95
N ASN A 388 2.06 16.77 -14.04
CA ASN A 388 3.46 16.70 -14.45
C ASN A 388 3.65 17.17 -15.90
N ASP A 389 2.74 16.80 -16.80
CA ASP A 389 2.74 17.25 -18.19
C ASP A 389 2.51 18.76 -18.28
N GLU A 390 1.51 19.28 -17.57
CA GLU A 390 1.23 20.71 -17.48
C GLU A 390 2.45 21.49 -16.95
N TRP A 391 3.01 21.07 -15.82
CA TRP A 391 4.17 21.73 -15.21
C TRP A 391 5.40 21.70 -16.12
N THR A 392 5.64 20.61 -16.83
CA THR A 392 6.75 20.51 -17.79
C THR A 392 6.58 21.52 -18.92
N GLY A 393 5.37 21.65 -19.46
CA GLY A 393 5.03 22.68 -20.45
C GLY A 393 5.24 24.11 -19.93
N LEU A 394 4.85 24.38 -18.68
CA LEU A 394 5.03 25.69 -18.03
C LEU A 394 6.51 26.03 -17.82
N ALA A 395 7.33 25.07 -17.39
CA ALA A 395 8.77 25.28 -17.23
C ALA A 395 9.45 25.58 -18.57
N LEU A 396 9.12 24.83 -19.63
CA LEU A 396 9.63 25.12 -20.98
C LEU A 396 9.25 26.53 -21.44
N SER A 397 7.98 26.91 -21.28
CA SER A 397 7.49 28.26 -21.63
C SER A 397 8.21 29.36 -20.83
N ALA A 398 8.45 29.15 -19.54
CA ALA A 398 9.17 30.08 -18.68
C ALA A 398 10.62 30.30 -19.16
N THR A 399 11.31 29.23 -19.61
CA THR A 399 12.67 29.35 -20.14
C THR A 399 12.74 30.13 -21.46
N VAL A 400 11.71 30.00 -22.31
CA VAL A 400 11.61 30.80 -23.55
C VAL A 400 11.44 32.28 -23.21
N ILE A 401 10.55 32.62 -22.26
CA ILE A 401 10.36 33.99 -21.78
C ILE A 401 11.63 34.52 -21.11
N LEU A 402 12.32 33.68 -20.34
CA LEU A 402 13.59 34.04 -19.71
C LEU A 402 14.66 34.43 -20.76
N ASN A 403 14.81 33.63 -21.82
CA ASN A 403 15.74 33.93 -22.91
C ASN A 403 15.35 35.21 -23.66
N ALA A 404 14.05 35.42 -23.89
CA ALA A 404 13.55 36.65 -24.52
C ALA A 404 13.85 37.89 -23.67
N ASN A 405 13.67 37.82 -22.34
CA ASN A 405 14.03 38.90 -21.43
C ASN A 405 15.54 39.20 -21.44
N ILE A 406 16.38 38.17 -21.42
CA ILE A 406 17.84 38.35 -21.46
C ILE A 406 18.26 39.04 -22.76
N ALA A 407 17.69 38.63 -23.90
CA ALA A 407 17.93 39.28 -25.19
C ALA A 407 17.41 40.74 -25.21
N PHE A 408 16.25 40.99 -24.61
CA PHE A 408 15.67 42.33 -24.49
C PHE A 408 16.54 43.26 -23.64
N LEU A 409 17.03 42.80 -22.49
CA LEU A 409 17.91 43.56 -21.60
C LEU A 409 19.31 43.82 -22.20
N ALA A 410 19.72 43.06 -23.21
CA ALA A 410 20.98 43.28 -23.91
C ALA A 410 20.93 44.50 -24.86
N ILE A 411 19.74 45.04 -25.14
CA ILE A 411 19.58 46.23 -25.99
C ILE A 411 20.12 47.46 -25.22
N PRO A 412 21.11 48.21 -25.75
CA PRO A 412 21.77 49.29 -25.01
C PRO A 412 20.89 50.49 -24.66
N SER A 413 19.69 50.59 -25.25
CA SER A 413 18.80 51.75 -25.19
C SER A 413 17.48 51.48 -24.45
N VAL A 414 17.41 50.44 -23.59
CA VAL A 414 16.17 50.12 -22.87
C VAL A 414 15.85 51.20 -21.81
N PRO A 415 14.62 51.77 -21.79
CA PRO A 415 14.20 52.69 -20.74
C PRO A 415 14.20 52.02 -19.35
N ASP A 416 14.49 52.79 -18.30
CA ASP A 416 14.55 52.27 -16.92
C ASP A 416 13.26 51.53 -16.51
N THR A 417 12.10 52.04 -16.91
CA THR A 417 10.78 51.43 -16.66
C THR A 417 10.61 50.09 -17.40
N ALA A 418 11.08 49.99 -18.64
CA ALA A 418 11.05 48.76 -19.41
C ALA A 418 12.04 47.72 -18.84
N GLY A 419 13.21 48.16 -18.38
CA GLY A 419 14.20 47.32 -17.70
C GLY A 419 13.64 46.72 -16.41
N LEU A 420 13.01 47.52 -15.55
CA LEU A 420 12.38 47.04 -14.32
C LEU A 420 11.32 45.96 -14.59
N LEU A 421 10.43 46.19 -15.56
CA LEU A 421 9.40 45.21 -15.94
C LEU A 421 10.02 43.90 -16.46
N SER A 422 11.10 43.98 -17.24
CA SER A 422 11.83 42.80 -17.70
C SER A 422 12.52 42.06 -16.56
N TYR A 423 13.09 42.75 -15.57
CA TYR A 423 13.65 42.10 -14.37
C TYR A 423 12.60 41.37 -13.55
N ILE A 424 11.41 41.96 -13.36
CA ILE A 424 10.29 41.29 -12.67
C ILE A 424 9.89 40.02 -13.45
N SER A 425 9.82 40.11 -14.79
CA SER A 425 9.54 38.96 -15.64
C SER A 425 10.59 37.84 -15.51
N VAL A 426 11.88 38.19 -15.47
CA VAL A 426 12.98 37.23 -15.24
C VAL A 426 12.83 36.51 -13.89
N VAL A 427 12.57 37.26 -12.81
CA VAL A 427 12.39 36.68 -11.47
C VAL A 427 11.19 35.73 -11.45
N CYS A 428 10.07 36.12 -12.06
CA CYS A 428 8.89 35.25 -12.19
C CYS A 428 9.23 33.98 -12.98
N SER A 429 9.92 34.07 -14.13
CA SER A 429 10.31 32.90 -14.93
C SER A 429 11.24 31.95 -14.17
N ILE A 430 12.23 32.47 -13.43
CA ILE A 430 13.10 31.65 -12.58
C ILE A 430 12.28 30.98 -11.46
N ALA A 431 11.35 31.69 -10.83
CA ALA A 431 10.48 31.13 -9.81
C ALA A 431 9.61 29.99 -10.37
N VAL A 432 9.07 30.12 -11.59
CA VAL A 432 8.32 29.04 -12.25
C VAL A 432 9.19 27.79 -12.41
N VAL A 433 10.40 27.92 -12.96
CA VAL A 433 11.32 26.78 -13.14
C VAL A 433 11.66 26.12 -11.80
N LEU A 434 11.97 26.90 -10.77
CA LEU A 434 12.27 26.38 -9.43
C LEU A 434 11.06 25.67 -8.81
N LEU A 435 9.86 26.26 -8.89
CA LEU A 435 8.64 25.67 -8.35
C LEU A 435 8.28 24.37 -9.07
N VAL A 436 8.35 24.34 -10.40
CA VAL A 436 8.11 23.12 -11.18
C VAL A 436 9.08 22.02 -10.78
N LEU A 437 10.38 22.31 -10.69
CA LEU A 437 11.38 21.33 -10.27
C LEU A 437 11.11 20.79 -8.86
N LEU A 438 10.69 21.65 -7.93
CA LEU A 438 10.32 21.24 -6.57
C LEU A 438 9.03 20.41 -6.54
N LEU A 439 8.01 20.80 -7.29
CA LEU A 439 6.71 20.11 -7.36
C LEU A 439 6.86 18.72 -7.98
N VAL A 440 7.54 18.61 -9.12
CA VAL A 440 7.82 17.32 -9.78
C VAL A 440 8.61 16.41 -8.84
N ARG A 441 9.67 16.93 -8.19
CA ARG A 441 10.48 16.14 -7.23
C ARG A 441 9.68 15.69 -6.01
N GLN A 442 8.78 16.52 -5.49
CA GLN A 442 7.95 16.17 -4.34
C GLN A 442 6.90 15.13 -4.72
N ASN A 443 6.28 15.26 -5.89
CA ASN A 443 5.22 14.35 -6.33
C ASN A 443 5.75 13.01 -6.86
N GLN A 444 6.92 12.96 -7.52
CA GLN A 444 7.57 11.69 -7.89
C GLN A 444 7.88 10.78 -6.71
N LYS A 445 7.99 11.32 -5.49
CA LYS A 445 8.29 10.55 -4.27
C LYS A 445 7.04 10.16 -3.47
N ARG A 446 5.84 10.55 -3.93
CA ARG A 446 4.59 10.33 -3.21
C ARG A 446 3.85 9.13 -3.80
N ASP A 447 3.89 8.03 -3.06
CA ASP A 447 2.94 6.93 -3.27
C ASP A 447 1.55 7.34 -2.75
N CYS A 448 0.52 6.60 -3.14
CA CYS A 448 -0.88 6.89 -2.73
C CYS A 448 -1.04 7.00 -1.21
N GLU A 449 -0.37 6.16 -0.43
CA GLU A 449 -0.41 6.23 1.05
C GLU A 449 0.10 7.56 1.59
N ARG A 450 1.21 8.07 1.02
CA ARG A 450 1.77 9.38 1.41
C ARG A 450 0.85 10.52 0.97
N ALA A 451 0.17 10.37 -0.17
CA ALA A 451 -0.82 11.33 -0.63
C ALA A 451 -2.03 11.39 0.31
N VAL A 452 -2.55 10.23 0.74
CA VAL A 452 -3.62 10.14 1.74
C VAL A 452 -3.21 10.79 3.06
N ALA A 453 -2.00 10.52 3.56
CA ALA A 453 -1.49 11.13 4.78
C ALA A 453 -1.38 12.66 4.66
N LEU A 454 -0.87 13.16 3.53
CA LEU A 454 -0.77 14.59 3.25
C LEU A 454 -2.15 15.26 3.16
N LEU A 455 -3.07 14.69 2.40
CA LEU A 455 -4.41 15.26 2.23
C LEU A 455 -5.21 15.23 3.53
N THR A 456 -5.06 14.17 4.33
CA THR A 456 -5.63 14.10 5.68
C THR A 456 -5.05 15.19 6.59
N TYR A 457 -3.74 15.41 6.53
CA TYR A 457 -3.08 16.48 7.28
C TYR A 457 -3.53 17.87 6.81
N VAL A 458 -3.64 18.08 5.50
CA VAL A 458 -4.05 19.34 4.88
C VAL A 458 -5.53 19.63 5.15
N GLU A 459 -6.41 18.64 5.13
CA GLU A 459 -7.84 18.78 5.47
C GLU A 459 -8.05 19.21 6.93
N GLN A 460 -7.17 18.81 7.85
CA GLN A 460 -7.20 19.26 9.24
C GLN A 460 -6.68 20.69 9.43
N SER A 461 -6.02 21.25 8.42
CA SER A 461 -5.54 22.63 8.43
C SER A 461 -6.69 23.62 8.19
N PHE A 462 -6.51 24.85 8.68
CA PHE A 462 -7.52 25.93 8.57
C PHE A 462 -7.97 26.20 7.13
N PHE A 463 -7.08 26.02 6.16
CA PHE A 463 -7.35 26.29 4.75
C PHE A 463 -7.71 25.03 3.94
N GLY A 464 -7.72 23.84 4.57
CA GLY A 464 -8.09 22.60 3.90
C GLY A 464 -7.30 22.34 2.62
N THR A 465 -7.95 21.65 1.66
CA THR A 465 -7.38 21.34 0.33
C THR A 465 -7.15 22.57 -0.57
N GLU A 466 -7.61 23.76 -0.17
CA GLU A 466 -7.41 25.01 -0.92
C GLU A 466 -5.93 25.37 -1.06
N VAL A 467 -5.12 25.10 -0.02
CA VAL A 467 -3.67 25.36 -0.05
C VAL A 467 -2.99 24.57 -1.16
N LEU A 468 -3.42 23.32 -1.35
CA LEU A 468 -2.84 22.44 -2.35
C LEU A 468 -3.22 22.92 -3.76
N ALA A 469 -4.48 23.33 -3.95
CA ALA A 469 -4.95 23.92 -5.20
C ALA A 469 -4.18 25.21 -5.55
N ILE A 470 -3.95 26.08 -4.57
CA ILE A 470 -3.11 27.28 -4.73
C ILE A 470 -1.69 26.87 -5.10
N LEU A 471 -1.07 25.97 -4.34
CA LEU A 471 0.31 25.54 -4.57
C LEU A 471 0.52 24.98 -5.99
N TYR A 472 -0.41 24.16 -6.48
CA TYR A 472 -0.35 23.58 -7.83
C TYR A 472 -0.60 24.61 -8.95
N SER A 473 -1.37 25.67 -8.67
CA SER A 473 -1.62 26.77 -9.61
C SER A 473 -0.50 27.83 -9.69
N LEU A 474 0.41 27.89 -8.70
CA LEU A 474 1.44 28.94 -8.62
C LEU A 474 2.32 29.04 -9.88
N PRO A 475 2.85 27.93 -10.46
CA PRO A 475 3.66 28.01 -11.68
C PRO A 475 2.92 28.67 -12.85
N TYR A 476 1.64 28.37 -13.01
CA TYR A 476 0.82 28.94 -14.08
C TYR A 476 0.64 30.45 -13.88
N GLY A 477 0.18 30.87 -12.69
CA GLY A 477 -0.06 32.29 -12.44
C GLY A 477 1.22 33.13 -12.54
N LEU A 478 2.36 32.63 -12.04
CA LEU A 478 3.64 33.31 -12.18
C LEU A 478 4.12 33.41 -13.64
N LEU A 479 3.84 32.40 -14.47
CA LEU A 479 4.16 32.46 -15.90
C LEU A 479 3.35 33.56 -16.59
N VAL A 480 2.06 33.68 -16.29
CA VAL A 480 1.21 34.75 -16.83
C VAL A 480 1.70 36.12 -16.38
N TRP A 481 2.08 36.28 -15.11
CA TRP A 481 2.70 37.51 -14.63
C TRP A 481 4.02 37.82 -15.34
N ALA A 482 4.86 36.81 -15.60
CA ALA A 482 6.08 36.99 -16.38
C ALA A 482 5.77 37.51 -17.79
N LEU A 483 4.76 36.95 -18.45
CA LEU A 483 4.33 37.36 -19.78
C LEU A 483 3.77 38.80 -19.81
N ILE A 484 2.91 39.16 -18.85
CA ILE A 484 2.33 40.50 -18.74
C ILE A 484 3.43 41.55 -18.54
N ASN A 485 4.36 41.30 -17.62
CA ASN A 485 5.46 42.23 -17.36
C ASN A 485 6.40 42.36 -18.57
N PHE A 486 6.72 41.25 -19.25
CA PHE A 486 7.53 41.31 -20.48
C PHE A 486 6.83 42.11 -21.58
N ALA A 487 5.54 41.85 -21.82
CA ALA A 487 4.75 42.58 -22.81
C ALA A 487 4.64 44.08 -22.49
N ALA A 488 4.47 44.44 -21.22
CA ALA A 488 4.45 45.82 -20.76
C ALA A 488 5.82 46.51 -20.96
N GLY A 489 6.92 45.82 -20.63
CA GLY A 489 8.27 46.34 -20.86
C GLY A 489 8.59 46.53 -22.34
N PHE A 490 8.20 45.57 -23.18
CA PHE A 490 8.33 45.68 -24.64
C PHE A 490 7.48 46.83 -25.20
N GLY A 491 6.24 46.98 -24.72
CA GLY A 491 5.39 48.10 -25.09
C GLY A 491 6.02 49.45 -24.74
N ASP A 492 6.56 49.59 -23.53
CA ASP A 492 7.22 50.81 -23.08
C ASP A 492 8.43 51.19 -23.97
N LEU A 493 9.23 50.20 -24.39
CA LEU A 493 10.31 50.41 -25.36
C LEU A 493 9.78 50.94 -26.70
N VAL A 494 8.80 50.26 -27.29
CA VAL A 494 8.26 50.59 -28.62
C VAL A 494 7.57 51.96 -28.62
N PHE A 495 6.77 52.27 -27.61
CA PHE A 495 6.03 53.54 -27.57
C PHE A 495 6.91 54.75 -27.24
N LYS A 496 8.08 54.56 -26.62
CA LYS A 496 9.02 55.65 -26.33
C LYS A 496 10.04 55.87 -27.44
N ILE A 497 10.63 54.81 -27.97
CA ILE A 497 11.84 54.92 -28.82
C ILE A 497 11.50 54.85 -30.31
N GLU A 498 10.53 54.02 -30.69
CA GLU A 498 10.34 53.67 -32.10
C GLU A 498 9.53 54.70 -32.90
N SER A 499 9.58 54.57 -34.22
CA SER A 499 8.88 55.45 -35.16
C SER A 499 7.35 55.41 -35.02
N GLN A 500 6.66 56.46 -35.49
CA GLN A 500 5.19 56.53 -35.47
C GLN A 500 4.51 55.37 -36.20
N TRP A 501 5.11 54.90 -37.31
CA TRP A 501 4.62 53.74 -38.06
C TRP A 501 4.72 52.45 -37.24
N THR A 502 5.86 52.22 -36.57
CA THR A 502 6.07 51.06 -35.71
C THR A 502 5.07 51.05 -34.54
N ARG A 503 4.83 52.20 -33.91
CA ARG A 503 3.85 52.35 -32.82
C ARG A 503 2.44 52.00 -33.26
N GLY A 504 2.01 52.49 -34.43
CA GLY A 504 0.70 52.19 -34.98
C GLY A 504 0.50 50.71 -35.28
N ALA A 505 1.48 50.08 -35.93
CA ALA A 505 1.43 48.66 -36.28
C ALA A 505 1.41 47.74 -35.04
N VAL A 506 2.32 47.97 -34.07
CA VAL A 506 2.39 47.18 -32.83
C VAL A 506 1.15 47.41 -31.96
N GLY A 507 0.66 48.65 -31.87
CA GLY A 507 -0.58 48.97 -31.14
C GLY A 507 -1.79 48.25 -31.73
N PHE A 508 -1.93 48.23 -33.06
CA PHE A 508 -3.01 47.50 -33.74
C PHE A 508 -2.91 45.98 -33.51
N ALA A 509 -1.71 45.41 -33.67
CA ALA A 509 -1.48 43.99 -33.42
C ALA A 509 -1.79 43.61 -31.95
N GLY A 510 -1.36 44.43 -30.99
CA GLY A 510 -1.67 44.25 -29.57
C GLY A 510 -3.18 44.29 -29.28
N ALA A 511 -3.90 45.25 -29.86
CA ALA A 511 -5.34 45.35 -29.73
C ALA A 511 -6.06 44.11 -30.30
N LEU A 512 -5.61 43.59 -31.44
CA LEU A 512 -6.12 42.34 -32.00
C LEU A 512 -5.88 41.15 -31.07
N VAL A 513 -4.67 41.00 -30.52
CA VAL A 513 -4.36 39.93 -29.57
C VAL A 513 -5.24 40.01 -28.33
N VAL A 514 -5.42 41.20 -27.74
CA VAL A 514 -6.31 41.39 -26.58
C VAL A 514 -7.75 41.02 -26.94
N CYS A 515 -8.24 41.41 -28.12
CA CYS A 515 -9.56 41.05 -28.61
C CYS A 515 -9.74 39.52 -28.69
N PHE A 516 -8.75 38.82 -29.26
CA PHE A 516 -8.77 37.35 -29.33
C PHE A 516 -8.75 36.70 -27.94
N VAL A 517 -7.94 37.21 -27.01
CA VAL A 517 -7.90 36.68 -25.63
C VAL A 517 -9.25 36.86 -24.95
N VAL A 518 -9.87 38.04 -25.07
CA VAL A 518 -11.21 38.30 -24.50
C VAL A 518 -12.25 37.36 -25.10
N LEU A 519 -12.21 37.15 -26.43
CA LEU A 519 -13.12 36.24 -27.13
C LEU A 519 -12.95 34.79 -26.66
N VAL A 520 -11.71 34.31 -26.49
CA VAL A 520 -11.44 32.97 -25.96
C VAL A 520 -11.94 32.82 -24.52
N LEU A 521 -11.71 33.83 -23.67
CA LEU A 521 -12.21 33.83 -22.29
C LEU A 521 -13.75 33.84 -22.22
N GLN A 522 -14.42 34.54 -23.13
CA GLN A 522 -15.88 34.54 -23.24
C GLN A 522 -16.41 33.17 -23.68
N ILE A 523 -15.82 32.56 -24.70
CA ILE A 523 -16.20 31.21 -25.15
C ILE A 523 -15.98 30.18 -24.03
N GLY A 524 -14.84 30.24 -23.35
CA GLY A 524 -14.55 29.36 -22.22
C GLY A 524 -15.57 29.48 -21.09
N ARG A 525 -16.01 30.70 -20.77
CA ARG A 525 -17.10 30.92 -19.79
C ARG A 525 -18.42 30.30 -20.22
N HIS A 526 -18.76 30.36 -21.51
CA HIS A 526 -19.98 29.73 -22.03
C HIS A 526 -19.97 28.20 -21.95
N GLN A 527 -18.83 27.54 -22.16
CA GLN A 527 -18.75 26.08 -22.06
C GLN A 527 -18.90 25.54 -20.64
N ILE A 528 -18.50 26.33 -19.63
CA ILE A 528 -18.57 25.94 -18.23
C ILE A 528 -19.98 26.09 -17.65
N ASN A 529 -20.85 26.92 -18.26
CA ASN A 529 -22.17 27.24 -17.70
C ASN A 529 -23.31 27.10 -18.74
N PRO A 530 -23.66 25.87 -19.19
CA PRO A 530 -24.70 25.66 -20.20
C PRO A 530 -26.14 25.89 -19.70
N LYS A 531 -26.35 26.26 -18.42
CA LYS A 531 -27.68 26.32 -17.79
C LYS A 531 -28.40 27.67 -17.87
N ASP A 532 -27.75 28.74 -18.33
CA ASP A 532 -28.35 30.08 -18.28
C ASP A 532 -29.12 30.50 -19.56
N GLU A 533 -29.10 29.72 -20.64
CA GLU A 533 -29.79 30.08 -21.90
C GLU A 533 -31.16 29.41 -22.11
N GLY A 534 -31.69 28.67 -21.12
CA GLY A 534 -33.01 28.04 -21.21
C GLY A 534 -34.21 28.93 -20.90
N SER A 535 -34.04 30.25 -20.72
CA SER A 535 -35.12 31.14 -20.23
C SER A 535 -35.36 32.41 -21.05
N VAL A 536 -35.01 32.42 -22.34
CA VAL A 536 -35.55 33.40 -23.30
C VAL A 536 -35.72 32.75 -24.67
N VAL A 537 -36.82 32.02 -24.88
CA VAL A 537 -37.73 32.08 -26.06
C VAL A 537 -39.09 31.57 -25.63
#